data_AF-A0A534S0X5-F1
#
_entry.id   AF-A0A534S0X5-F1
#
_cell.length_a   1.000
_cell.length_b   1.000
_cell.length_c   1.000
_cell.angle_alpha   90.00
_cell.angle_beta   90.00
_cell.angle_gamma   90.00
#
_symmetry.space_group_name_H-M   'P 1'
#
loop_
_entity.id
_entity.type
_entity.pdbx_description
1 polymer ?
#
loop_
_entity_poly.entity_id
_entity_poly.type
_entity_poly.pdbx_seq_one_letter_code
_entity_poly.pdbx_strand_id
1 'polypeptide(L)' 'MWPAQVIEPHAFPESIAARGTAEPQLGGDFSLQAIEHEHVMRVIARTPTLEEAARILGIDSSTLWRKRKKYEE' A
#
# COMPACT_ATOMS: atom_id res chain seq x y z
N MET A 1 14.40 32.82 10.83
CA MET A 1 14.36 31.87 9.70
C MET A 1 13.87 30.54 10.25
N TRP A 2 12.55 30.33 10.26
CA TRP A 2 11.93 29.03 10.59
C TRP A 2 11.89 28.15 9.34
N PRO A 3 11.91 26.81 9.48
CA PRO A 3 12.84 25.97 8.75
C PRO A 3 12.24 25.40 7.47
N ALA A 4 13.13 24.78 6.68
CA ALA A 4 12.88 24.26 5.34
C ALA A 4 11.57 23.48 5.19
N GLN A 5 10.93 23.66 4.04
CA GLN A 5 9.65 23.07 3.64
C GLN A 5 9.68 21.53 3.48
N VAL A 6 10.86 20.91 3.64
CA VAL A 6 11.08 19.47 3.45
C VAL A 6 11.70 18.90 4.72
N ILE A 7 11.04 17.89 5.29
CA ILE A 7 11.54 17.14 6.44
C ILE A 7 12.22 15.88 5.91
N GLU A 8 13.51 15.79 6.12
CA GLU A 8 14.32 14.63 5.73
C GLU A 8 14.03 13.41 6.65
N PRO A 9 14.10 12.16 6.16
CA PRO A 9 13.81 10.97 6.95
C PRO A 9 14.60 10.86 8.28
N HIS A 10 15.83 11.40 8.32
CA HIS A 10 16.67 11.43 9.53
C HIS A 10 16.19 12.41 10.61
N ALA A 11 15.25 13.30 10.29
CA ALA A 11 14.61 14.19 11.24
C ALA A 11 13.48 13.49 12.03
N PHE A 12 13.13 12.26 11.66
CA PHE A 12 12.20 11.42 12.40
C PHE A 12 12.94 10.48 13.37
N PRO A 13 12.35 10.13 14.52
CA PRO A 13 12.85 9.06 15.38
C PRO A 13 13.09 7.76 14.61
N GLU A 14 14.10 6.98 15.00
CA GLU A 14 14.48 5.73 14.31
C GLU A 14 13.31 4.76 14.13
N SER A 15 12.36 4.73 15.06
CA SER A 15 11.15 3.90 14.99
C SER A 15 10.20 4.27 13.84
N ILE A 16 10.24 5.52 13.39
CA ILE A 16 9.47 6.02 12.24
C ILE A 16 10.31 5.89 10.96
N ALA A 17 11.61 6.20 11.03
CA ALA A 17 12.52 6.06 9.89
C ALA A 17 12.67 4.60 9.44
N ALA A 18 12.72 3.65 10.37
CA ALA A 18 12.84 2.22 10.10
C ALA A 18 11.57 1.59 9.49
N ARG A 19 10.42 2.25 9.54
CA ARG A 19 9.20 1.77 8.86
C ARG A 19 9.29 1.87 7.33
N GLY A 20 10.20 2.70 6.81
CA GLY A 20 10.32 2.96 5.37
C GLY A 20 10.97 1.86 4.54
N THR A 21 11.51 0.80 5.13
CA THR A 21 12.35 -0.17 4.41
C THR A 21 11.68 -1.52 4.11
N ALA A 22 10.53 -1.83 4.72
CA ALA A 22 9.90 -3.15 4.60
C ALA A 22 8.63 -3.17 3.72
N GLU A 23 8.14 -2.01 3.29
CA GLU A 23 6.92 -1.93 2.48
C GLU A 23 7.23 -2.06 0.98
N PRO A 24 6.43 -2.81 0.20
CA PRO A 24 6.60 -2.90 -1.24
C PRO A 24 6.55 -1.52 -1.92
N GLN A 25 7.59 -1.21 -2.71
CA GLN A 25 7.74 0.07 -3.42
C GLN A 25 7.93 -0.14 -4.92
N LEU A 26 7.34 0.76 -5.72
CA LEU A 26 7.49 0.74 -7.18
C LEU A 26 8.95 0.99 -7.57
N GLY A 27 9.50 0.12 -8.42
CA GLY A 27 10.89 0.17 -8.86
C GLY A 27 11.91 -0.36 -7.84
N GLY A 28 11.47 -0.81 -6.67
CA GLY A 28 12.31 -1.52 -5.70
C GLY A 28 12.42 -3.02 -6.00
N ASP A 29 13.19 -3.72 -5.18
CA ASP A 29 13.45 -5.17 -5.29
C ASP A 29 12.28 -6.03 -4.76
N PHE A 30 11.07 -5.76 -5.24
CA PHE A 30 9.85 -6.48 -4.88
C PHE A 30 9.26 -7.19 -6.08
N SER A 31 8.67 -8.37 -5.84
CA SER A 31 7.93 -9.07 -6.88
C SER A 31 6.67 -8.29 -7.26
N LEU A 32 6.25 -8.45 -8.51
CA LEU A 32 4.97 -7.88 -8.97
C LEU A 32 3.80 -8.34 -8.08
N GLN A 33 3.85 -9.58 -7.61
CA GLN A 33 2.83 -10.13 -6.70
C GLN A 33 2.80 -9.42 -5.35
N ALA A 34 3.96 -9.07 -4.78
CA ALA A 34 4.04 -8.34 -3.51
C ALA A 34 3.48 -6.93 -3.66
N ILE A 35 3.83 -6.24 -4.75
CA ILE A 35 3.30 -4.91 -5.08
C ILE A 35 1.78 -4.95 -5.29
N GLU A 36 1.30 -5.91 -6.06
CA GLU A 36 -0.13 -6.09 -6.31
C GLU A 36 -0.88 -6.35 -5.00
N HIS A 37 -0.37 -7.27 -4.17
CA HIS A 37 -0.99 -7.62 -2.90
C HIS A 37 -1.11 -6.39 -1.98
N GLU A 38 -0.02 -5.66 -1.78
CA GLU A 38 -0.02 -4.45 -0.95
C GLU A 38 -0.99 -3.40 -1.48
N HIS A 39 -0.99 -3.17 -2.79
CA HIS A 39 -1.91 -2.22 -3.41
C HIS A 39 -3.37 -2.60 -3.19
N VAL A 40 -3.72 -3.88 -3.39
CA VAL A 40 -5.07 -4.39 -3.18
C VAL A 40 -5.49 -4.23 -1.71
N MET A 41 -4.64 -4.61 -0.75
CA MET A 41 -4.94 -4.49 0.67
C MET A 41 -5.15 -3.04 1.12
N ARG A 42 -4.28 -2.11 0.68
CA ARG A 42 -4.43 -0.68 1.02
C ARG A 42 -5.70 -0.07 0.43
N VAL A 43 -6.07 -0.45 -0.80
CA VAL A 43 -7.30 0.06 -1.43
C VAL A 43 -8.53 -0.47 -0.69
N ILE A 44 -8.58 -1.77 -0.36
CA ILE A 44 -9.68 -2.32 0.44
C ILE A 44 -9.77 -1.63 1.81
N ALA A 45 -8.65 -1.47 2.52
CA ALA A 45 -8.63 -0.91 3.87
C ALA A 45 -9.12 0.56 3.94
N ARG A 46 -8.88 1.36 2.89
CA ARG A 46 -9.26 2.78 2.86
C ARG A 46 -10.63 3.07 2.26
N THR A 47 -11.25 2.10 1.59
CA THR A 47 -12.51 2.30 0.88
C THR A 47 -13.70 1.82 1.71
N PRO A 48 -14.88 2.44 1.56
CA PRO A 48 -16.06 2.07 2.35
C PRO A 48 -16.73 0.78 1.90
N THR A 49 -16.55 0.38 0.63
CA THR A 49 -17.17 -0.82 0.04
C THR A 49 -16.22 -1.55 -0.89
N LEU A 50 -16.46 -2.85 -1.08
CA LEU A 50 -15.65 -3.69 -1.96
C LEU A 50 -15.85 -3.31 -3.44
N GLU A 51 -17.05 -2.87 -3.81
CA GLU A 51 -17.36 -2.35 -5.15
C GLU A 51 -16.53 -1.11 -5.47
N GLU A 52 -16.38 -0.18 -4.52
CA GLU A 52 -15.58 1.03 -4.71
C GLU A 52 -14.08 0.69 -4.80
N ALA A 53 -13.62 -0.27 -3.99
CA ALA A 53 -12.26 -0.81 -4.11
C ALA A 53 -12.01 -1.42 -5.51
N ALA A 54 -12.94 -2.23 -6.01
CA ALA A 54 -12.86 -2.89 -7.31
C ALA A 54 -12.81 -1.86 -8.46
N ARG A 55 -13.63 -0.80 -8.36
CA ARG A 55 -13.62 0.33 -9.31
C ARG A 55 -12.27 1.03 -9.36
N ILE A 56 -11.64 1.29 -8.21
CA ILE A 56 -10.30 1.91 -8.13
C ILE A 56 -9.24 0.98 -8.74
N LEU A 57 -9.32 -0.33 -8.45
CA LEU A 57 -8.38 -1.33 -8.96
C LEU A 57 -8.60 -1.67 -10.43
N GLY A 58 -9.70 -1.24 -11.04
CA GLY A 58 -10.03 -1.53 -12.44
C GLY A 58 -10.36 -3.00 -12.71
N ILE A 59 -10.88 -3.71 -11.70
CA ILE A 59 -11.26 -5.13 -11.80
C ILE A 59 -12.70 -5.34 -11.35
N ASP A 60 -13.25 -6.50 -11.69
CA ASP A 60 -14.58 -6.89 -11.22
C ASP A 60 -14.58 -7.23 -9.72
N SER A 61 -15.70 -6.95 -9.02
CA SER A 61 -15.83 -7.18 -7.58
C SER A 61 -15.70 -8.66 -7.20
N SER A 62 -16.14 -9.60 -8.04
CA SER A 62 -15.96 -11.04 -7.82
C SER A 62 -14.48 -11.45 -7.92
N THR A 63 -13.73 -10.79 -8.80
CA THR A 63 -12.27 -11.00 -8.93
C THR A 63 -11.55 -10.49 -7.69
N LEU A 64 -11.92 -9.30 -7.23
CA LEU A 64 -11.37 -8.72 -6.00
C LEU A 64 -11.67 -9.59 -4.78
N TRP A 65 -12.90 -10.10 -4.66
CA TRP A 65 -13.29 -11.00 -3.56
C TRP A 65 -12.44 -12.27 -3.54
N ARG A 66 -12.24 -12.91 -4.70
CA ARG A 66 -11.41 -14.12 -4.80
C ARG A 66 -9.93 -13.83 -4.50
N LYS A 67 -9.40 -12.69 -4.92
CA LYS A 67 -8.04 -12.23 -4.56
C LYS A 67 -7.92 -12.02 -3.06
N ARG A 68 -8.84 -11.26 -2.45
CA ARG A 68 -8.87 -11.02 -1.00
C ARG A 68 -8.86 -12.33 -0.22
N LYS A 69 -9.74 -13.28 -0.58
CA LYS A 69 -9.79 -14.59 0.08
C LYS A 69 -8.45 -15.34 -0.03
N LYS A 70 -7.82 -15.34 -1.21
CA LYS A 70 -6.50 -15.96 -1.42
C LYS A 70 -5.39 -15.35 -0.57
N TYR A 71 -5.52 -14.08 -0.19
CA TYR A 71 -4.52 -13.38 0.64
C TYR A 71 -4.80 -13.51 2.15
N GLU A 72 -6.02 -13.92 2.54
CA GLU A 72 -6.36 -14.24 3.93
C GLU A 72 -5.94 -15.68 4.33
N GLU A 73 -5.60 -16.52 3.35
CA GLU A 73 -5.05 -17.89 3.51
C GLU A 73 -3.51 -17.89 3.53
#